data_AF-A0A370TJ43-F1
#
_entry.id   AF-A0A370TJ43-F1
#
_cell.length_a   1.000
_cell.length_b   1.000
_cell.length_c   1.000
_cell.angle_alpha   90.00
_cell.angle_beta   90.00
_cell.angle_gamma   90.00
#
_symmetry.space_group_name_H-M   'P 1'
#
loop_
_entity.id
_entity.type
_entity.pdbx_description
1 polymer ?
#
loop_
_entity_poly.entity_id
_entity_poly.type
_entity_poly.pdbx_seq_one_letter_code
_entity_poly.pdbx_strand_id
1 'polypeptide(L)'
;MDRSWYKPGETARRPTGSRDIEGSQSLNDNLSSDRMTLCNNTLASPKNETHTPPQSLAVSRKAIFDMNQTTRLLKPPAEIRAMIFQYCVAHDSPICPVQLCHRSNKFRCASARDPPEEGRIDDRYRTVVASTPPPSIVALTMVCKQIYMEVAGEHLFYKNNLFYLESGCLFQFAITAARFHAIRSIACNWSHYCDPTNFRSIAICKSLQSLELYFVYYSDRLDHQISPYTVDTFTPNCLPILKLLVRGLKHLAVYPPRKDSHLGDDAQRQSKHNMAVEFCLGLENHLKAHMKGPRVITNAMLEAFKKIQIQSRLDIHGEGRLGEYLKPEVLSSRTRYQTRRAATINPDGTIPPKPWPKYSAEGALVWHVIGISDSRETMTDDGLSGVEFLVHHHSNKNHYSINQYPHTESEGVSWEDAAVLSSPSSLEGIIEFYGRNSMASGKEALVAFWKLQPTEVIKKAAKARFIAEIRRVIKFEKSVKAAEKRSMEIARF
;
A
#
# COMPACT_ATOMS: atom_id res chain seq x y z
N MET A 1 1.05 28.42 20.13
CA MET A 1 0.94 28.66 18.67
C MET A 1 -0.52 28.87 18.38
N ASP A 2 -0.88 30.13 18.18
CA ASP A 2 -2.24 30.58 17.91
C ASP A 2 -2.65 30.13 16.49
N ARG A 3 -3.69 29.30 16.38
CA ARG A 3 -4.19 28.77 15.09
C ARG A 3 -5.50 29.46 14.71
N SER A 4 -5.48 30.78 14.57
CA SER A 4 -6.64 31.60 14.18
C SER A 4 -6.77 31.87 12.67
N TRP A 5 -5.96 31.23 11.82
CA TRP A 5 -5.99 31.46 10.37
C TRP A 5 -6.55 30.26 9.61
N TYR A 6 -7.87 30.07 9.68
CA TYR A 6 -8.60 29.35 8.64
C TYR A 6 -9.98 29.97 8.47
N LYS A 7 -10.12 30.85 7.47
CA LYS A 7 -11.40 31.21 6.88
C LYS A 7 -11.54 30.43 5.56
N PRO A 8 -12.44 29.44 5.45
CA PRO A 8 -12.70 28.79 4.18
C PRO A 8 -13.57 29.72 3.32
N GLY A 9 -13.05 30.26 2.21
CA GLY A 9 -13.88 31.04 1.29
C GLY A 9 -13.24 31.80 0.13
N GLU A 10 -11.91 32.01 0.08
CA GLU A 10 -11.32 32.83 -1.00
C GLU A 10 -10.57 31.99 -2.04
N THR A 11 -11.22 31.80 -3.19
CA THR A 11 -10.61 31.27 -4.41
C THR A 11 -9.73 32.34 -5.06
N ALA A 12 -8.41 32.17 -4.96
CA ALA A 12 -7.45 32.99 -5.68
C ALA A 12 -7.56 32.74 -7.20
N ARG A 13 -7.92 33.79 -7.95
CA ARG A 13 -7.86 33.82 -9.43
C ARG A 13 -6.42 33.63 -9.89
N ARG A 14 -6.17 32.65 -10.75
CA ARG A 14 -4.90 32.49 -11.48
C ARG A 14 -4.82 33.51 -12.62
N PRO A 15 -3.68 34.18 -12.85
CA PRO A 15 -3.45 34.96 -14.05
C PRO A 15 -3.10 34.03 -15.22
N THR A 16 -3.81 34.22 -16.34
CA THR A 16 -3.51 33.63 -17.65
C THR A 16 -2.41 34.44 -18.31
N GLY A 17 -1.21 33.88 -18.42
CA GLY A 17 -0.13 34.42 -19.24
C GLY A 17 0.17 33.48 -20.39
N SER A 18 -0.25 33.87 -21.60
CA SER A 18 0.18 33.26 -22.85
C SER A 18 1.65 33.58 -23.11
N ARG A 19 2.43 32.59 -23.52
CA ARG A 19 3.71 32.82 -24.19
C ARG A 19 3.73 32.02 -25.47
N ASP A 20 3.74 32.76 -26.55
CA ASP A 20 4.10 32.33 -27.90
C ASP A 20 5.56 31.86 -27.89
N ILE A 21 5.80 30.69 -28.49
CA ILE A 21 7.13 30.28 -28.95
C ILE A 21 6.97 29.84 -30.40
N GLU A 22 7.41 30.72 -31.28
CA GLU A 22 7.66 30.47 -32.69
C GLU A 22 8.87 29.54 -32.87
N GLY A 23 8.76 28.68 -33.89
CA GLY A 23 9.82 28.45 -34.86
C GLY A 23 11.10 27.74 -34.39
N SER A 24 11.25 26.47 -34.77
CA SER A 24 12.56 25.93 -35.15
C SER A 24 12.39 24.76 -36.13
N GLN A 25 13.12 24.91 -37.22
CA GLN A 25 13.03 24.23 -38.50
C GLN A 25 13.47 22.77 -38.48
N SER A 26 12.90 22.03 -39.42
CA SER A 26 13.28 20.71 -39.89
C SER A 26 14.66 20.72 -40.57
N LEU A 27 15.51 19.77 -40.20
CA LEU A 27 16.59 19.28 -41.06
C LEU A 27 16.48 17.75 -41.12
N ASN A 28 15.95 17.28 -42.24
CA ASN A 28 16.25 15.96 -42.79
C ASN A 28 17.68 16.01 -43.34
N ASP A 29 18.48 14.98 -43.07
CA ASP A 29 19.08 14.19 -44.15
C ASP A 29 19.85 12.97 -43.60
N ASN A 30 19.34 11.79 -44.00
CA ASN A 30 20.05 10.68 -44.64
C ASN A 30 21.50 10.36 -44.22
N LEU A 31 21.70 9.11 -43.75
CA LEU A 31 22.84 8.26 -44.16
C LEU A 31 22.56 6.76 -43.89
N SER A 32 22.41 6.05 -45.01
CA SER A 32 22.58 4.61 -45.30
C SER A 32 23.43 3.78 -44.33
N SER A 33 22.99 2.58 -43.94
CA SER A 33 23.25 1.25 -44.56
C SER A 33 24.56 0.58 -44.14
N ASP A 34 24.43 -0.73 -43.90
CA ASP A 34 25.46 -1.80 -43.88
C ASP A 34 26.31 -1.97 -42.62
N ARG A 35 25.98 -3.03 -41.85
CA ARG A 35 26.79 -4.27 -41.83
C ARG A 35 26.18 -5.33 -40.91
N MET A 36 25.68 -6.40 -41.52
CA MET A 36 25.69 -7.74 -40.92
C MET A 36 27.14 -8.23 -40.81
N THR A 37 27.51 -8.83 -39.70
CA THR A 37 28.53 -9.88 -39.70
C THR A 37 28.26 -10.88 -38.58
N LEU A 38 28.02 -12.12 -39.01
CA LEU A 38 28.01 -13.34 -38.21
C LEU A 38 29.37 -13.54 -37.54
N CYS A 39 29.38 -13.97 -36.28
CA CYS A 39 30.46 -14.77 -35.71
C CYS A 39 29.87 -15.80 -34.74
N ASN A 40 29.86 -17.06 -35.19
CA ASN A 40 29.80 -18.26 -34.36
C ASN A 40 31.00 -18.27 -33.41
N ASN A 41 30.80 -18.68 -32.15
CA ASN A 41 31.86 -19.32 -31.35
C ASN A 41 31.27 -20.18 -30.22
N THR A 42 31.22 -21.47 -30.53
CA THR A 42 31.62 -22.65 -29.76
C THR A 42 31.77 -22.53 -28.23
N LEU A 43 31.00 -23.38 -27.54
CA LEU A 43 31.10 -23.70 -26.11
C LEU A 43 32.51 -24.18 -25.73
N ALA A 44 33.05 -23.58 -24.67
CA ALA A 44 34.07 -24.20 -23.82
C ALA A 44 33.67 -24.01 -22.35
N SER A 45 33.56 -25.13 -21.63
CA SER A 45 33.22 -25.20 -20.21
C SER A 45 34.41 -24.75 -19.34
N PRO A 46 34.25 -23.83 -18.37
CA PRO A 46 35.29 -23.59 -17.39
C PRO A 46 35.11 -24.50 -16.16
N LYS A 47 36.25 -24.97 -15.67
CA LYS A 47 36.45 -25.84 -14.52
C LYS A 47 36.18 -25.08 -13.21
N ASN A 48 35.76 -25.83 -12.21
CA ASN A 48 35.56 -25.39 -10.82
C ASN A 48 36.78 -24.63 -10.27
N GLU A 49 36.60 -23.33 -10.01
CA GLU A 49 37.47 -22.55 -9.14
C GLU A 49 36.80 -22.33 -7.77
N THR A 50 37.55 -22.66 -6.73
CA THR A 50 37.19 -22.53 -5.32
C THR A 50 37.09 -21.06 -4.92
N HIS A 51 35.86 -20.56 -4.80
CA HIS A 51 35.57 -19.22 -4.29
C HIS A 51 35.99 -19.05 -2.83
N THR A 52 37.02 -18.27 -2.59
CA THR A 52 37.32 -17.62 -1.30
C THR A 52 36.28 -16.52 -1.06
N PRO A 53 35.71 -16.37 0.16
CA PRO A 53 34.69 -15.35 0.41
C PRO A 53 35.29 -13.94 0.36
N PRO A 54 34.59 -12.95 -0.23
CA PRO A 54 35.15 -11.63 -0.47
C PRO A 54 35.30 -10.86 0.85
N GLN A 55 36.52 -10.43 1.15
CA GLN A 55 36.90 -9.54 2.26
C GLN A 55 36.36 -8.08 2.11
N SER A 56 35.44 -7.79 1.19
CA SER A 56 35.05 -6.43 0.81
C SER A 56 33.98 -5.75 1.70
N LEU A 57 33.40 -6.45 2.67
CA LEU A 57 32.30 -5.90 3.50
C LEU A 57 32.77 -5.06 4.70
N ALA A 58 33.99 -5.26 5.19
CA ALA A 58 34.49 -4.53 6.36
C ALA A 58 34.93 -3.09 6.03
N VAL A 59 35.44 -2.86 4.81
CA VAL A 59 35.89 -1.53 4.33
C VAL A 59 34.70 -0.57 4.09
N SER A 60 33.49 -1.10 3.92
CA SER A 60 32.28 -0.30 3.64
C SER A 60 31.69 0.38 4.89
N ARG A 61 31.79 -0.21 6.09
CA ARG A 61 31.09 0.30 7.29
C ARG A 61 31.69 1.60 7.83
N LYS A 62 33.02 1.73 7.85
CA LYS A 62 33.70 2.95 8.33
C LYS A 62 33.49 4.11 7.37
N ALA A 63 33.62 3.89 6.06
CA ALA A 63 33.36 4.91 5.04
C ALA A 63 31.90 5.40 5.05
N ILE A 64 30.92 4.50 5.21
CA ILE A 64 29.49 4.88 5.36
C ILE A 64 29.27 5.65 6.68
N PHE A 65 29.93 5.25 7.77
CA PHE A 65 29.84 5.95 9.05
C PHE A 65 30.42 7.36 8.96
N ASP A 66 31.59 7.52 8.32
CA ASP A 66 32.26 8.80 8.12
C ASP A 66 31.43 9.71 7.17
N MET A 67 30.88 9.17 6.08
CA MET A 67 29.94 9.90 5.22
C MET A 67 28.69 10.37 5.97
N ASN A 68 28.14 9.55 6.88
CA ASN A 68 26.98 9.92 7.68
C ASN A 68 27.26 11.03 8.71
N GLN A 69 28.53 11.29 9.07
CA GLN A 69 28.90 12.43 9.92
C GLN A 69 29.05 13.75 9.14
N THR A 70 29.12 13.69 7.80
CA THR A 70 29.31 14.90 6.97
C THR A 70 28.03 15.66 6.65
N THR A 71 26.85 15.10 6.97
CA THR A 71 25.58 15.77 6.64
C THR A 71 25.46 17.10 7.39
N ARG A 72 25.25 18.18 6.63
CA ARG A 72 25.05 19.53 7.18
C ARG A 72 23.82 19.59 8.09
N LEU A 73 22.88 18.65 7.95
CA LEU A 73 21.69 18.55 8.80
C LEU A 73 22.02 18.17 10.25
N LEU A 74 23.18 17.57 10.52
CA LEU A 74 23.61 17.20 11.88
C LEU A 74 24.45 18.28 12.58
N LYS A 75 24.88 19.33 11.85
CA LYS A 75 25.69 20.43 12.41
C LYS A 75 24.95 21.30 13.45
N PRO A 76 23.65 21.65 13.27
CA PRO A 76 22.92 22.43 14.27
C PRO A 76 22.79 21.67 15.60
N PRO A 77 22.61 22.35 16.74
CA PRO A 77 22.29 21.72 18.02
C PRO A 77 21.04 20.82 17.95
N ALA A 78 20.96 19.82 18.83
CA ALA A 78 19.90 18.81 18.80
C ALA A 78 18.49 19.42 18.91
N GLU A 79 18.36 20.50 19.68
CA GLU A 79 17.11 21.24 19.88
C GLU A 79 16.64 21.88 18.56
N ILE A 80 17.57 22.52 17.83
CA ILE A 80 17.29 23.15 16.54
C ILE A 80 16.95 22.09 15.49
N ARG A 81 17.67 20.95 15.48
CA ARG A 81 17.33 19.83 14.59
C ARG A 81 15.95 19.26 14.88
N ALA A 82 15.61 19.06 16.14
CA ALA A 82 14.30 18.60 16.55
C ALA A 82 13.20 19.55 16.07
N MET A 83 13.38 20.87 16.21
CA MET A 83 12.45 21.87 15.67
C MET A 83 12.31 21.76 14.15
N ILE A 84 13.42 21.71 13.41
CA ILE A 84 13.42 21.56 11.95
C ILE A 84 12.65 20.30 11.56
N PHE A 85 12.97 19.16 12.16
CA PHE A 85 12.32 17.89 11.84
C PHE A 85 10.84 17.87 12.20
N GLN A 86 10.42 18.52 13.30
CA GLN A 86 9.01 18.68 13.64
C GLN A 86 8.25 19.41 12.53
N TYR A 87 8.80 20.51 12.00
CA TYR A 87 8.20 21.21 10.87
C TYR A 87 8.21 20.36 9.59
N CYS A 88 9.31 19.68 9.29
CA CYS A 88 9.42 18.87 8.08
C CYS A 88 8.44 17.68 8.03
N VAL A 89 8.10 17.08 9.19
CA VAL A 89 7.18 15.93 9.24
C VAL A 89 5.72 16.33 9.47
N ALA A 90 5.46 17.60 9.74
CA ALA A 90 4.09 18.10 9.90
C ALA A 90 3.42 18.26 8.53
N HIS A 91 2.15 17.86 8.48
CA HIS A 91 1.29 18.02 7.32
C HIS A 91 0.19 19.03 7.64
N ASP A 92 -0.10 19.90 6.66
CA ASP A 92 -1.12 20.95 6.81
C ASP A 92 -2.54 20.38 6.88
N SER A 93 -2.77 19.20 6.31
CA SER A 93 -4.06 18.51 6.28
C SER A 93 -4.03 17.26 7.16
N PRO A 94 -5.19 16.83 7.71
CA PRO A 94 -5.28 15.58 8.45
C PRO A 94 -4.74 14.41 7.62
N ILE A 95 -3.96 13.55 8.29
CA ILE A 95 -3.49 12.29 7.73
C ILE A 95 -4.62 11.28 7.77
N CYS A 96 -5.08 10.83 6.62
CA CYS A 96 -6.04 9.76 6.50
C CYS A 96 -5.30 8.45 6.16
N PRO A 97 -5.11 7.53 7.12
CA PRO A 97 -4.42 6.28 6.87
C PRO A 97 -5.32 5.33 6.08
N VAL A 98 -4.91 5.00 4.85
CA VAL A 98 -5.62 4.07 3.98
C VAL A 98 -4.85 2.76 3.91
N GLN A 99 -5.52 1.64 4.18
CA GLN A 99 -4.91 0.32 4.11
C GLN A 99 -4.56 -0.01 2.64
N LEU A 100 -3.32 -0.48 2.37
CA LEU A 100 -2.88 -0.74 0.99
C LEU A 100 -3.63 -1.90 0.33
N CYS A 101 -3.90 -2.95 1.09
CA CYS A 101 -4.74 -4.07 0.67
C CYS A 101 -5.46 -4.65 1.89
N HIS A 102 -6.55 -5.39 1.67
CA HIS A 102 -7.32 -6.00 2.74
C HIS A 102 -6.40 -6.82 3.65
N ARG A 103 -6.53 -6.62 4.98
CA ARG A 103 -5.70 -7.26 6.03
C ARG A 103 -4.22 -6.87 6.04
N SER A 104 -3.76 -5.98 5.18
CA SER A 104 -2.37 -5.50 5.23
C SER A 104 -2.09 -4.69 6.49
N ASN A 105 -0.93 -4.89 7.11
CA ASN A 105 -0.41 -3.95 8.11
C ASN A 105 0.21 -2.69 7.50
N LYS A 106 0.19 -2.55 6.16
CA LYS A 106 0.77 -1.39 5.46
C LYS A 106 -0.32 -0.38 5.13
N PHE A 107 -0.03 0.86 5.49
CA PHE A 107 -0.92 2.01 5.27
C PHE A 107 -0.18 3.07 4.49
N ARG A 108 -0.93 3.81 3.69
CA ARG A 108 -0.47 5.03 3.03
C ARG A 108 -1.16 6.23 3.66
N CYS A 109 -0.49 7.37 3.62
CA CYS A 109 -1.06 8.63 4.06
C CYS A 109 -1.78 9.26 2.87
N ALA A 110 -3.11 9.22 2.87
CA ALA A 110 -3.90 10.04 1.96
C ALA A 110 -4.11 11.42 2.60
N SER A 111 -4.13 12.48 1.79
CA SER A 111 -4.61 13.78 2.22
C SER A 111 -6.12 13.70 2.39
N ALA A 112 -6.65 14.21 3.50
CA ALA A 112 -8.10 14.27 3.75
C ALA A 112 -8.88 15.13 2.73
N ARG A 113 -8.21 15.83 1.82
CA ARG A 113 -8.87 16.57 0.72
C ARG A 113 -9.37 15.65 -0.39
N ASP A 114 -8.80 14.45 -0.51
CA ASP A 114 -9.17 13.45 -1.52
C ASP A 114 -9.50 12.10 -0.83
N PRO A 115 -10.54 12.04 0.03
CA PRO A 115 -10.99 10.76 0.54
C PRO A 115 -11.40 9.89 -0.65
N PRO A 116 -11.07 8.58 -0.65
CA PRO A 116 -11.63 7.68 -1.65
C PRO A 116 -13.16 7.80 -1.58
N GLU A 117 -13.83 7.98 -2.72
CA GLU A 117 -15.28 7.81 -2.76
C GLU A 117 -15.63 6.47 -2.11
N GLU A 118 -16.48 6.52 -1.08
CA GLU A 118 -16.76 5.40 -0.18
C GLU A 118 -16.96 4.09 -0.95
N GLY A 119 -16.10 3.11 -0.68
CA GLY A 119 -16.26 1.74 -1.18
C GLY A 119 -15.68 1.43 -2.56
N ARG A 120 -15.07 2.38 -3.30
CA ARG A 120 -14.40 2.07 -4.57
C ARG A 120 -12.91 2.40 -4.54
N ILE A 121 -12.12 1.45 -4.03
CA ILE A 121 -10.70 1.35 -4.39
C ILE A 121 -10.64 0.79 -5.83
N ASP A 122 -10.92 1.65 -6.82
CA ASP A 122 -10.69 1.36 -8.24
C ASP A 122 -9.17 1.29 -8.51
N ASP A 123 -8.75 0.56 -9.54
CA ASP A 123 -7.40 0.60 -10.11
C ASP A 123 -6.95 2.04 -10.45
N ARG A 124 -7.88 2.95 -10.78
CA ARG A 124 -7.59 4.39 -10.91
C ARG A 124 -7.06 4.99 -9.62
N TYR A 125 -7.67 4.63 -8.49
CA TYR A 125 -7.18 5.05 -7.18
C TYR A 125 -5.77 4.47 -6.95
N ARG A 126 -5.53 3.18 -7.23
CA ARG A 126 -4.17 2.60 -7.13
C ARG A 126 -3.12 3.35 -7.96
N THR A 127 -3.51 3.87 -9.13
CA THR A 127 -2.61 4.60 -10.05
C THR A 127 -2.26 6.01 -9.55
N VAL A 128 -3.26 6.80 -9.12
CA VAL A 128 -3.05 8.12 -8.48
C VAL A 128 -2.23 8.00 -7.20
N VAL A 129 -2.30 6.84 -6.57
CA VAL A 129 -1.62 6.55 -5.32
C VAL A 129 -0.16 6.20 -5.49
N ALA A 130 0.23 5.56 -6.60
CA ALA A 130 1.63 5.31 -6.92
C ALA A 130 2.40 6.60 -7.24
N SER A 131 1.71 7.66 -7.68
CA SER A 131 2.31 8.95 -8.02
C SER A 131 2.39 9.92 -6.83
N THR A 132 1.77 9.62 -5.68
CA THR A 132 1.86 10.49 -4.50
C THR A 132 3.25 10.36 -3.86
N PRO A 133 4.02 11.46 -3.70
CA PRO A 133 5.33 11.40 -3.08
C PRO A 133 5.23 10.87 -1.64
N PRO A 134 6.21 10.07 -1.18
CA PRO A 134 6.19 9.55 0.18
C PRO A 134 6.26 10.70 1.20
N PRO A 135 5.65 10.56 2.39
CA PRO A 135 5.76 11.57 3.44
C PRO A 135 7.21 11.92 3.76
N SER A 136 7.50 13.18 4.06
CA SER A 136 8.86 13.68 4.34
C SER A 136 9.61 12.86 5.40
N ILE A 137 8.90 12.29 6.38
CA ILE A 137 9.50 11.38 7.36
C ILE A 137 10.20 10.18 6.70
N VAL A 138 9.65 9.63 5.61
CA VAL A 138 10.26 8.51 4.88
C VAL A 138 11.58 8.95 4.25
N ALA A 139 11.63 10.16 3.66
CA ALA A 139 12.87 10.71 3.11
C ALA A 139 13.91 10.96 4.22
N LEU A 140 13.53 11.62 5.31
CA LEU A 140 14.43 11.92 6.44
C LEU A 140 15.01 10.66 7.08
N THR A 141 14.19 9.63 7.29
CA THR A 141 14.61 8.36 7.89
C THR A 141 15.53 7.53 7.00
N MET A 142 15.72 7.92 5.73
CA MET A 142 16.69 7.30 4.82
C MET A 142 18.03 8.05 4.76
N VAL A 143 18.17 9.25 5.34
CA VAL A 143 19.39 10.07 5.22
C VAL A 143 20.56 9.43 5.96
N CYS A 144 20.43 9.23 7.27
CA CYS A 144 21.44 8.55 8.08
C CYS A 144 20.82 7.95 9.36
N LYS A 145 21.58 7.11 10.06
CA LYS A 145 21.12 6.44 11.30
C LYS A 145 20.73 7.43 12.41
N GLN A 146 21.48 8.52 12.57
CA GLN A 146 21.19 9.51 13.62
C GLN A 146 19.85 10.21 13.37
N ILE A 147 19.60 10.68 12.14
CA ILE A 147 18.33 11.30 11.76
C ILE A 147 17.18 10.28 11.87
N TYR A 148 17.41 9.02 11.51
CA TYR A 148 16.43 7.97 11.74
C TYR A 148 16.03 7.88 13.23
N MET A 149 17.00 7.86 14.15
CA MET A 149 16.71 7.79 15.59
C MET A 149 15.99 9.06 16.08
N GLU A 150 16.44 10.24 15.67
CA GLU A 150 15.83 11.53 16.06
C GLU A 150 14.41 11.71 15.52
N VAL A 151 14.09 11.16 14.35
CA VAL A 151 12.76 11.34 13.72
C VAL A 151 11.81 10.18 14.03
N ALA A 152 12.24 8.94 13.77
CA ALA A 152 11.42 7.74 13.96
C ALA A 152 11.39 7.27 15.41
N GLY A 153 12.54 7.32 16.11
CA GLY A 153 12.64 6.95 17.52
C GLY A 153 11.81 7.88 18.41
N GLU A 154 11.85 9.19 18.16
CA GLU A 154 11.01 10.17 18.86
C GLU A 154 9.56 10.22 18.36
N HIS A 155 9.19 9.40 17.38
CA HIS A 155 7.84 9.33 16.83
C HIS A 155 7.29 10.70 16.37
N LEU A 156 8.14 11.58 15.80
CA LEU A 156 7.77 12.96 15.47
C LEU A 156 6.57 13.04 14.52
N PHE A 157 6.46 12.11 13.57
CA PHE A 157 5.30 12.04 12.67
C PHE A 157 3.98 11.81 13.42
N TYR A 158 3.97 10.95 14.44
CA TYR A 158 2.76 10.69 15.22
C TYR A 158 2.43 11.84 16.18
N LYS A 159 3.46 12.49 16.75
CA LYS A 159 3.28 13.60 17.71
C LYS A 159 2.75 14.89 17.07
N ASN A 160 3.11 15.17 15.82
CA ASN A 160 2.90 16.50 15.20
C ASN A 160 1.76 16.54 14.17
N ASN A 161 1.17 15.41 13.82
CA ASN A 161 0.09 15.35 12.81
C ASN A 161 -1.27 15.06 13.46
N LEU A 162 -2.32 15.59 12.81
CA LEU A 162 -3.70 15.22 13.08
C LEU A 162 -4.04 13.97 12.26
N PHE A 163 -4.50 12.91 12.91
CA PHE A 163 -4.90 11.67 12.23
C PHE A 163 -6.41 11.60 12.11
N TYR A 164 -6.92 11.50 10.90
CA TYR A 164 -8.33 11.26 10.65
C TYR A 164 -8.60 9.76 10.58
N LEU A 165 -9.35 9.23 11.54
CA LEU A 165 -9.66 7.81 11.67
C LEU A 165 -11.11 7.57 11.28
N GLU A 166 -11.32 7.02 10.09
CA GLU A 166 -12.64 6.57 9.65
C GLU A 166 -13.17 5.42 10.51
N SER A 167 -14.49 5.25 10.51
CA SER A 167 -15.13 4.14 11.21
C SER A 167 -14.62 2.80 10.64
N GLY A 168 -14.08 1.93 11.50
CA GLY A 168 -13.51 0.65 11.07
C GLY A 168 -12.08 0.74 10.52
N CYS A 169 -11.43 1.91 10.63
CA CYS A 169 -10.03 2.06 10.28
C CYS A 169 -9.15 1.11 11.12
N LEU A 170 -8.47 0.17 10.45
CA LEU A 170 -7.61 -0.81 11.13
C LEU A 170 -6.22 -0.25 11.53
N PHE A 171 -5.94 1.02 11.23
CA PHE A 171 -4.64 1.64 11.42
C PHE A 171 -4.17 1.58 12.87
N GLN A 172 -5.04 1.89 13.84
CA GLN A 172 -4.69 1.85 15.26
C GLN A 172 -4.28 0.45 15.76
N PHE A 173 -4.72 -0.61 15.09
CA PHE A 173 -4.39 -1.99 15.46
C PHE A 173 -3.15 -2.53 14.71
N ALA A 174 -2.73 -1.85 13.64
CA ALA A 174 -1.61 -2.26 12.80
C ALA A 174 -0.26 -1.66 13.21
N ILE A 175 -0.27 -0.50 13.89
CA ILE A 175 0.96 0.15 14.36
C ILE A 175 1.35 -0.35 15.74
N THR A 176 2.63 -0.19 16.10
CA THR A 176 3.12 -0.56 17.44
C THR A 176 2.46 0.28 18.54
N ALA A 177 2.34 -0.29 19.74
CA ALA A 177 1.75 0.42 20.88
C ALA A 177 2.47 1.75 21.18
N ALA A 178 3.80 1.80 21.06
CA ALA A 178 4.59 3.02 21.24
C ALA A 178 4.21 4.12 20.22
N ARG A 179 4.07 3.76 18.94
CA ARG A 179 3.64 4.70 17.89
C ARG A 179 2.20 5.16 18.12
N PHE A 180 1.30 4.25 18.47
CA PHE A 180 -0.09 4.59 18.77
C PHE A 180 -0.19 5.55 19.96
N HIS A 181 0.55 5.28 21.04
CA HIS A 181 0.61 6.16 22.20
C HIS A 181 1.34 7.47 21.93
N ALA A 182 2.07 7.62 20.83
CA ALA A 182 2.69 8.89 20.45
C ALA A 182 1.71 9.85 19.75
N ILE A 183 0.55 9.38 19.29
CA ILE A 183 -0.47 10.20 18.64
C ILE A 183 -1.04 11.20 19.65
N ARG A 184 -1.08 12.48 19.27
CA ARG A 184 -1.59 13.58 20.11
C ARG A 184 -2.90 14.17 19.63
N SER A 185 -3.25 14.00 18.37
CA SER A 185 -4.44 14.62 17.78
C SER A 185 -5.14 13.64 16.86
N ILE A 186 -6.42 13.37 17.13
CA ILE A 186 -7.27 12.50 16.32
C ILE A 186 -8.52 13.27 15.91
N ALA A 187 -8.89 13.10 14.65
CA ALA A 187 -10.19 13.45 14.11
C ALA A 187 -10.92 12.15 13.74
N CYS A 188 -12.23 12.06 13.93
CA CYS A 188 -13.00 10.93 13.43
C CYS A 188 -14.45 11.29 13.14
N ASN A 189 -15.08 10.50 12.28
CA ASN A 189 -16.51 10.59 12.07
C ASN A 189 -17.26 10.05 13.27
N TRP A 190 -18.39 10.69 13.54
CA TRP A 190 -19.30 10.29 14.57
C TRP A 190 -20.74 10.29 14.05
N SER A 191 -21.46 9.25 14.42
CA SER A 191 -22.89 9.08 14.20
C SER A 191 -23.48 8.30 15.37
N HIS A 192 -24.80 8.32 15.48
CA HIS A 192 -25.52 7.50 16.46
C HIS A 192 -25.39 5.99 16.23
N TYR A 193 -25.01 5.57 15.02
CA TYR A 193 -24.75 4.17 14.68
C TYR A 193 -23.27 3.79 14.78
N CYS A 194 -22.38 4.70 15.15
CA CYS A 194 -20.96 4.40 15.24
C CYS A 194 -20.73 3.25 16.23
N ASP A 195 -19.93 2.28 15.81
CA ASP A 195 -19.49 1.20 16.67
C ASP A 195 -18.71 1.79 17.86
N PRO A 196 -19.16 1.59 19.12
CA PRO A 196 -18.47 2.09 20.30
C PRO A 196 -17.02 1.59 20.40
N THR A 197 -16.71 0.50 19.71
CA THR A 197 -15.40 -0.12 19.60
C THR A 197 -14.32 0.83 19.04
N ASN A 198 -14.66 1.71 18.09
CA ASN A 198 -13.72 2.72 17.59
C ASN A 198 -13.32 3.68 18.71
N PHE A 199 -14.29 4.20 19.47
CA PHE A 199 -14.01 5.10 20.60
C PHE A 199 -13.24 4.42 21.72
N ARG A 200 -13.53 3.15 22.02
CA ARG A 200 -12.73 2.36 22.97
C ARG A 200 -11.27 2.26 22.54
N SER A 201 -11.02 2.04 21.26
CA SER A 201 -9.65 1.95 20.74
C SER A 201 -8.91 3.29 20.83
N ILE A 202 -9.58 4.41 20.48
CA ILE A 202 -9.02 5.76 20.62
C ILE A 202 -8.72 6.08 22.09
N ALA A 203 -9.60 5.66 23.02
CA ALA A 203 -9.44 5.93 24.46
C ALA A 203 -8.17 5.28 25.06
N ILE A 204 -7.61 4.25 24.42
CA ILE A 204 -6.36 3.61 24.83
C ILE A 204 -5.14 4.45 24.47
N CYS A 205 -5.26 5.42 23.56
CA CYS A 205 -4.17 6.32 23.18
C CYS A 205 -3.80 7.27 24.33
N LYS A 206 -2.93 6.81 25.24
CA LYS A 206 -2.53 7.53 26.48
C LYS A 206 -2.16 9.01 26.26
N SER A 207 -1.45 9.34 25.19
CA SER A 207 -0.97 10.71 24.95
C SER A 207 -1.88 11.57 24.08
N LEU A 208 -3.09 11.11 23.74
CA LEU A 208 -4.05 11.92 22.98
C LEU A 208 -4.40 13.20 23.75
N GLN A 209 -4.21 14.37 23.12
CA GLN A 209 -4.44 15.70 23.68
C GLN A 209 -5.57 16.45 22.98
N SER A 210 -5.82 16.18 21.69
CA SER A 210 -6.87 16.80 20.89
C SER A 210 -7.78 15.75 20.27
N LEU A 211 -9.09 15.95 20.36
CA LEU A 211 -10.09 15.16 19.65
C LEU A 211 -11.02 16.07 18.86
N GLU A 212 -11.21 15.74 17.58
CA GLU A 212 -12.18 16.38 16.70
C GLU A 212 -13.23 15.35 16.27
N LEU A 213 -14.50 15.61 16.57
CA LEU A 213 -15.61 14.74 16.21
C LEU A 213 -16.40 15.39 15.07
N TYR A 214 -16.50 14.72 13.93
CA TYR A 214 -17.27 15.20 12.78
C TYR A 214 -18.59 14.45 12.74
N PHE A 215 -19.71 15.12 13.00
CA PHE A 215 -21.03 14.49 12.89
C PHE A 215 -21.33 14.18 11.43
N VAL A 216 -21.83 12.98 11.14
CA VAL A 216 -22.18 12.53 9.78
C VAL A 216 -23.64 12.10 9.73
N TYR A 217 -24.36 12.58 8.72
CA TYR A 217 -25.70 12.08 8.39
C TYR A 217 -25.57 10.76 7.63
N TYR A 218 -26.20 9.69 8.14
CA TYR A 218 -26.49 8.54 7.29
C TYR A 218 -27.81 8.82 6.56
N SER A 219 -27.71 9.22 5.29
CA SER A 219 -28.83 9.63 4.46
C SER A 219 -29.84 8.49 4.25
N ASP A 220 -31.07 8.90 3.94
CA ASP A 220 -32.23 8.11 3.48
C ASP A 220 -33.14 7.47 4.54
N ARG A 221 -32.70 7.29 5.80
CA ARG A 221 -33.60 6.82 6.89
C ARG A 221 -33.95 7.87 7.94
N LEU A 222 -33.39 9.07 7.83
CA LEU A 222 -33.58 10.16 8.80
C LEU A 222 -34.87 10.96 8.63
N ASP A 223 -35.70 10.65 7.63
CA ASP A 223 -36.96 11.39 7.41
C ASP A 223 -38.03 11.15 8.48
N HIS A 224 -37.80 10.24 9.43
CA HIS A 224 -38.79 9.92 10.47
C HIS A 224 -38.33 10.06 11.93
N GLN A 225 -37.05 10.36 12.23
CA GLN A 225 -36.55 10.23 13.62
C GLN A 225 -35.48 11.22 14.10
N ILE A 226 -35.32 12.40 13.49
CA ILE A 226 -34.74 13.53 14.26
C ILE A 226 -35.89 14.23 14.98
N SER A 227 -36.52 13.52 15.93
CA SER A 227 -37.29 14.18 16.99
C SER A 227 -36.32 15.09 17.77
N PRO A 228 -36.76 16.17 18.44
CA PRO A 228 -35.89 17.01 19.28
C PRO A 228 -35.37 16.22 20.48
N TYR A 229 -34.40 15.35 20.24
CA TYR A 229 -33.77 14.54 21.25
C TYR A 229 -32.68 15.37 21.95
N THR A 230 -32.77 15.41 23.28
CA THR A 230 -31.68 15.89 24.13
C THR A 230 -30.46 14.96 23.99
N VAL A 231 -29.26 15.47 24.26
CA VAL A 231 -28.00 14.71 24.21
C VAL A 231 -28.11 13.36 24.94
N ASP A 232 -28.84 13.32 26.05
CA ASP A 232 -29.01 12.13 26.89
C ASP A 232 -29.96 11.08 26.30
N THR A 233 -30.92 11.47 25.46
CA THR A 233 -31.85 10.53 24.80
C THR A 233 -31.29 9.97 23.50
N PHE A 234 -30.43 10.72 22.82
CA PHE A 234 -29.96 10.39 21.47
C PHE A 234 -28.75 9.43 21.43
N THR A 235 -27.99 9.29 22.52
CA THR A 235 -26.64 8.65 22.47
C THR A 235 -26.31 7.62 23.56
N PRO A 236 -27.26 6.78 24.03
CA PRO A 236 -27.06 5.98 25.25
C PRO A 236 -25.85 5.02 25.18
N ASN A 237 -25.54 4.46 24.01
CA ASN A 237 -24.52 3.42 23.89
C ASN A 237 -23.07 3.95 23.77
N CYS A 238 -22.89 5.14 23.16
CA CYS A 238 -21.56 5.71 22.92
C CYS A 238 -21.18 6.79 23.94
N LEU A 239 -22.16 7.51 24.50
CA LEU A 239 -21.90 8.64 25.39
C LEU A 239 -21.05 8.27 26.62
N PRO A 240 -21.27 7.14 27.32
CA PRO A 240 -20.39 6.75 28.43
C PRO A 240 -18.93 6.58 28.02
N ILE A 241 -18.68 6.03 26.82
CA ILE A 241 -17.33 5.82 26.30
C ILE A 241 -16.71 7.14 25.85
N LEU A 242 -17.48 8.02 25.21
CA LEU A 242 -17.03 9.37 24.86
C LEU A 242 -16.64 10.17 26.10
N LYS A 243 -17.45 10.12 27.17
CA LYS A 243 -17.13 10.74 28.47
C LYS A 243 -15.82 10.24 29.06
N LEU A 244 -15.50 8.96 28.89
CA LEU A 244 -14.21 8.41 29.31
C LEU A 244 -13.05 8.84 28.39
N LEU A 245 -13.28 8.83 27.08
CA LEU A 245 -12.31 9.21 26.05
C LEU A 245 -11.82 10.67 26.21
N VAL A 246 -12.73 11.60 26.51
CA VAL A 246 -12.41 13.03 26.58
C VAL A 246 -11.65 13.43 27.85
N ARG A 247 -11.57 12.56 28.86
CA ARG A 247 -10.81 12.84 30.08
C ARG A 247 -9.33 13.08 29.78
N GLY A 248 -8.80 14.17 30.33
CA GLY A 248 -7.41 14.59 30.17
C GLY A 248 -7.07 15.22 28.81
N LEU A 249 -8.05 15.42 27.93
CA LEU A 249 -7.84 16.17 26.69
C LEU A 249 -7.58 17.65 26.99
N LYS A 250 -6.75 18.27 26.16
CA LYS A 250 -6.52 19.72 26.14
C LYS A 250 -7.47 20.43 25.18
N HIS A 251 -7.85 19.76 24.11
CA HIS A 251 -8.71 20.30 23.07
C HIS A 251 -9.79 19.27 22.69
N LEU A 252 -11.01 19.76 22.54
CA LEU A 252 -12.16 19.02 22.03
C LEU A 252 -12.96 19.96 21.14
N ALA A 253 -13.30 19.49 19.95
CA ALA A 253 -14.23 20.17 19.05
C ALA A 253 -15.23 19.15 18.47
N VAL A 254 -16.49 19.56 18.37
CA VAL A 254 -17.55 18.76 17.74
C VAL A 254 -18.11 19.57 16.57
N TYR A 255 -17.90 19.07 15.36
CA TYR A 255 -18.32 19.72 14.14
C TYR A 255 -19.65 19.16 13.64
N PRO A 256 -20.58 20.02 13.20
CA PRO A 256 -21.75 19.58 12.48
C PRO A 256 -21.34 18.98 11.12
N PRO A 257 -22.25 18.26 10.45
CA PRO A 257 -22.01 17.74 9.11
C PRO A 257 -21.76 18.90 8.15
N ARG A 258 -20.82 18.73 7.22
CA ARG A 258 -20.57 19.75 6.19
C ARG A 258 -21.85 19.97 5.39
N LYS A 259 -22.12 21.21 5.02
CA LYS A 259 -23.19 21.51 4.05
C LYS A 259 -22.74 20.94 2.71
N ASP A 260 -23.32 19.81 2.31
CA ASP A 260 -23.03 19.24 0.99
C ASP A 260 -23.47 20.23 -0.09
N SER A 261 -22.52 20.72 -0.88
CA SER A 261 -22.72 21.77 -1.88
C SER A 261 -23.56 21.36 -3.09
N HIS A 262 -23.96 20.09 -3.18
CA HIS A 262 -24.58 19.51 -4.38
C HIS A 262 -26.08 19.22 -4.24
N LEU A 263 -26.68 19.55 -3.10
CA LEU A 263 -28.06 19.19 -2.79
C LEU A 263 -28.85 20.47 -2.53
N GLY A 264 -29.82 20.76 -3.42
CA GLY A 264 -30.55 22.04 -3.53
C GLY A 264 -31.18 22.61 -2.26
N ASP A 265 -31.61 23.87 -2.40
CA ASP A 265 -32.09 24.86 -1.40
C ASP A 265 -33.39 24.48 -0.65
N ASP A 266 -33.50 23.26 -0.14
CA ASP A 266 -34.66 22.85 0.65
C ASP A 266 -34.59 23.44 2.08
N ALA A 267 -35.57 24.28 2.45
CA ALA A 267 -35.71 24.84 3.81
C ALA A 267 -35.66 23.76 4.91
N GLN A 268 -36.14 22.55 4.61
CA GLN A 268 -36.07 21.38 5.49
C GLN A 268 -34.62 20.96 5.78
N ARG A 269 -33.71 21.03 4.79
CA ARG A 269 -32.28 20.70 4.99
C ARG A 269 -31.59 21.73 5.87
N GLN A 270 -31.88 23.01 5.67
CA GLN A 270 -31.33 24.07 6.51
C GLN A 270 -31.80 23.92 7.96
N SER A 271 -33.07 23.56 8.18
CA SER A 271 -33.61 23.24 9.51
C SER A 271 -32.89 22.02 10.14
N LYS A 272 -32.72 20.92 9.39
CA LYS A 272 -31.96 19.73 9.85
C LYS A 272 -30.50 20.06 10.19
N HIS A 273 -29.85 20.92 9.40
CA HIS A 273 -28.50 21.38 9.67
C HIS A 273 -28.42 22.21 10.95
N ASN A 274 -29.35 23.16 11.14
CA ASN A 274 -29.40 23.97 12.37
C ASN A 274 -29.59 23.09 13.62
N MET A 275 -30.49 22.10 13.56
CA MET A 275 -30.65 21.13 14.66
C MET A 275 -29.36 20.35 14.95
N ALA A 276 -28.64 19.92 13.91
CA ALA A 276 -27.36 19.24 14.11
C ALA A 276 -26.28 20.15 14.71
N VAL A 277 -26.27 21.44 14.34
CA VAL A 277 -25.38 22.44 14.94
C VAL A 277 -25.67 22.60 16.44
N GLU A 278 -26.93 22.81 16.80
CA GLU A 278 -27.35 22.93 18.21
C GLU A 278 -27.01 21.67 19.02
N PHE A 279 -27.26 20.50 18.43
CA PHE A 279 -26.92 19.22 19.04
C PHE A 279 -25.41 19.05 19.24
N CYS A 280 -24.58 19.37 18.24
CA CYS A 280 -23.12 19.31 18.36
C CYS A 280 -22.60 20.25 19.45
N LEU A 281 -23.15 21.47 19.54
CA LEU A 281 -22.82 22.43 20.60
C LEU A 281 -23.21 21.89 21.98
N GLY A 282 -24.40 21.32 22.12
CA GLY A 282 -24.86 20.68 23.36
C GLY A 282 -23.97 19.52 23.77
N LEU A 283 -23.59 18.65 22.83
CA LEU A 283 -22.69 17.53 23.09
C LEU A 283 -21.29 18.00 23.46
N GLU A 284 -20.75 18.99 22.76
CA GLU A 284 -19.43 19.54 23.05
C GLU A 284 -19.37 20.10 24.47
N ASN A 285 -20.37 20.88 24.87
CA ASN A 285 -20.48 21.41 26.23
C ASN A 285 -20.56 20.30 27.28
N HIS A 286 -21.36 19.26 27.01
CA HIS A 286 -21.47 18.09 27.90
C HIS A 286 -20.15 17.34 28.05
N LEU A 287 -19.44 17.10 26.95
CA LEU A 287 -18.17 16.39 26.95
C LEU A 287 -17.04 17.23 27.57
N LYS A 288 -17.02 18.55 27.36
CA LYS A 288 -16.06 19.47 27.97
C LYS A 288 -16.09 19.42 29.50
N ALA A 289 -17.27 19.22 30.11
CA ALA A 289 -17.38 19.03 31.55
C ALA A 289 -16.59 17.81 32.06
N HIS A 290 -16.43 16.78 31.23
CA HIS A 290 -15.68 15.57 31.56
C HIS A 290 -14.19 15.63 31.24
N MET A 291 -13.69 16.64 30.52
CA MET A 291 -12.27 16.77 30.16
C MET A 291 -11.35 16.94 31.38
N LYS A 292 -11.86 17.55 32.48
CA LYS A 292 -11.09 17.81 33.71
C LYS A 292 -10.68 16.55 34.46
N GLY A 293 -11.32 15.41 34.19
CA GLY A 293 -10.99 14.15 34.87
C GLY A 293 -9.65 13.57 34.40
N PRO A 294 -8.96 12.77 35.25
CA PRO A 294 -7.78 12.05 34.81
C PRO A 294 -8.17 11.02 33.74
N ARG A 295 -7.28 10.79 32.79
CA ARG A 295 -7.48 9.74 31.79
C ARG A 295 -7.47 8.37 32.45
N VAL A 296 -8.51 7.57 32.18
CA VAL A 296 -8.66 6.22 32.72
C VAL A 296 -8.72 5.23 31.57
N ILE A 297 -7.83 4.24 31.59
CA ILE A 297 -7.87 3.09 30.67
C ILE A 297 -8.40 1.90 31.47
N THR A 298 -9.52 1.34 31.05
CA THR A 298 -10.13 0.19 31.72
C THR A 298 -9.69 -1.12 31.07
N ASN A 299 -9.71 -2.22 31.84
CA ASN A 299 -9.43 -3.55 31.31
C ASN A 299 -10.37 -3.93 30.16
N ALA A 300 -11.65 -3.57 30.26
CA ALA A 300 -12.64 -3.79 29.20
C ALA A 300 -12.26 -3.11 27.87
N MET A 301 -11.65 -1.92 27.91
CA MET A 301 -11.15 -1.26 26.69
C MET A 301 -9.98 -2.03 26.09
N LEU A 302 -9.02 -2.44 26.92
CA LEU A 302 -7.86 -3.22 26.48
C LEU A 302 -8.26 -4.57 25.89
N GLU A 303 -9.21 -5.26 26.50
CA GLU A 303 -9.77 -6.52 25.99
C GLU A 303 -10.48 -6.34 24.65
N ALA A 304 -11.30 -5.28 24.52
CA ALA A 304 -11.93 -4.94 23.25
C ALA A 304 -10.88 -4.68 22.17
N PHE A 305 -9.83 -3.91 22.49
CA PHE A 305 -8.73 -3.65 21.56
C PHE A 305 -8.02 -4.92 21.09
N LYS A 306 -7.65 -5.81 22.02
CA LYS A 306 -7.04 -7.10 21.70
C LYS A 306 -7.97 -7.97 20.84
N LYS A 307 -9.27 -8.00 21.17
CA LYS A 307 -10.27 -8.75 20.41
C LYS A 307 -10.35 -8.28 18.96
N ILE A 308 -10.38 -6.97 18.71
CA ILE A 308 -10.40 -6.42 17.35
C ILE A 308 -9.09 -6.74 16.64
N GLN A 309 -7.96 -6.61 17.33
CA GLN A 309 -6.66 -6.93 16.76
C GLN A 309 -6.63 -8.39 16.25
N ILE A 310 -7.16 -9.34 17.03
CA ILE A 310 -7.30 -10.75 16.62
C ILE A 310 -8.31 -10.90 15.46
N GLN A 311 -9.48 -10.28 15.57
CA GLN A 311 -10.55 -10.39 14.57
C GLN A 311 -10.21 -9.75 13.23
N SER A 312 -9.38 -8.71 13.23
CA SER A 312 -8.95 -7.97 12.04
C SER A 312 -8.11 -8.83 11.08
N ARG A 313 -7.54 -9.95 11.58
CA ARG A 313 -6.64 -10.85 10.84
C ARG A 313 -5.56 -10.07 10.09
N LEU A 314 -5.09 -8.98 10.69
CA LEU A 314 -4.01 -8.17 10.11
C LEU A 314 -2.76 -9.02 9.98
N ASP A 315 -2.18 -9.02 8.79
CA ASP A 315 -0.92 -9.67 8.51
C ASP A 315 0.23 -8.80 9.03
N ILE A 316 0.50 -8.91 10.35
CA ILE A 316 1.56 -8.17 11.02
C ILE A 316 2.88 -8.94 10.85
N HIS A 317 3.41 -8.97 9.63
CA HIS A 317 4.76 -9.46 9.39
C HIS A 317 5.82 -8.43 9.87
N GLY A 318 6.67 -8.84 10.83
CA GLY A 318 8.04 -8.34 10.93
C GLY A 318 8.37 -7.10 11.79
N GLU A 319 7.42 -6.40 12.41
CA GLU A 319 7.78 -5.33 13.38
C GLU A 319 7.64 -5.75 14.86
N GLY A 320 6.87 -6.81 15.17
CA GLY A 320 6.64 -7.29 16.54
C GLY A 320 7.59 -8.41 17.04
N ARG A 321 8.63 -8.77 16.27
CA ARG A 321 9.59 -9.84 16.64
C ARG A 321 10.92 -9.35 17.21
N LEU A 322 11.14 -8.04 17.29
CA LEU A 322 12.29 -7.51 18.02
C LEU A 322 11.77 -7.11 19.40
N GLY A 323 11.90 -8.03 20.37
CA GLY A 323 11.80 -7.64 21.78
C GLY A 323 12.84 -6.55 22.10
N GLU A 324 12.64 -5.82 23.20
CA GLU A 324 13.52 -4.71 23.64
C GLU A 324 15.02 -5.07 23.72
N TYR A 325 15.36 -6.37 23.65
CA TYR A 325 16.69 -6.93 23.83
C TYR A 325 17.31 -7.60 22.58
N LEU A 326 16.72 -7.50 21.37
CA LEU A 326 17.24 -8.19 20.17
C LEU A 326 17.27 -7.27 18.94
N LYS A 327 18.36 -6.97 18.20
CA LYS A 327 19.82 -7.17 18.32
C LYS A 327 20.47 -6.14 17.35
N PRO A 328 21.57 -5.45 17.69
CA PRO A 328 22.19 -4.40 16.84
C PRO A 328 22.82 -4.86 15.51
N GLU A 329 22.78 -6.15 15.17
CA GLU A 329 23.63 -6.72 14.10
C GLU A 329 22.87 -7.25 12.88
N VAL A 330 21.56 -7.47 12.98
CA VAL A 330 20.75 -7.91 11.84
C VAL A 330 20.16 -6.67 11.18
N LEU A 331 20.83 -6.19 10.12
CA LEU A 331 20.29 -5.17 9.23
C LEU A 331 18.88 -5.59 8.80
N SER A 332 17.87 -4.82 9.24
CA SER A 332 16.49 -5.07 8.88
C SER A 332 16.35 -5.17 7.36
N SER A 333 15.36 -5.91 6.85
CA SER A 333 15.06 -5.96 5.42
C SER A 333 14.95 -4.56 4.80
N ARG A 334 14.45 -3.60 5.59
CA ARG A 334 14.41 -2.17 5.28
C ARG A 334 15.79 -1.54 5.11
N THR A 335 16.78 -1.90 5.95
CA THR A 335 18.16 -1.43 5.85
C THR A 335 18.93 -2.09 4.69
N ARG A 336 18.66 -3.38 4.40
CA ARG A 336 19.19 -4.04 3.18
C ARG A 336 18.63 -3.41 1.91
N TYR A 337 17.34 -3.10 1.92
CA TYR A 337 16.68 -2.38 0.82
C TYR A 337 17.22 -0.95 0.69
N GLN A 338 17.45 -0.23 1.80
CA GLN A 338 18.09 1.08 1.82
C GLN A 338 19.53 1.04 1.28
N THR A 339 20.30 0.00 1.58
CA THR A 339 21.67 -0.15 1.06
C THR A 339 21.65 -0.38 -0.46
N ARG A 340 20.71 -1.21 -0.96
CA ARG A 340 20.49 -1.37 -2.42
C ARG A 340 19.96 -0.09 -3.07
N ARG A 341 19.12 0.68 -2.37
CA ARG A 341 18.57 1.95 -2.87
C ARG A 341 19.59 3.06 -2.90
N ALA A 342 20.45 3.18 -1.89
CA ALA A 342 21.52 4.17 -1.85
C ALA A 342 22.52 3.96 -3.00
N ALA A 343 22.75 2.70 -3.40
CA ALA A 343 23.53 2.36 -4.60
C ALA A 343 22.84 2.74 -5.92
N THR A 344 21.56 3.13 -5.89
CA THR A 344 20.76 3.53 -7.07
C THR A 344 20.29 4.98 -6.99
N ILE A 345 20.72 5.79 -6.01
CA ILE A 345 20.44 7.23 -5.99
C ILE A 345 21.34 7.90 -7.04
N ASN A 346 20.75 8.69 -7.92
CA ASN A 346 21.51 9.43 -8.93
C ASN A 346 22.43 10.47 -8.26
N PRO A 347 23.54 10.90 -8.91
CA PRO A 347 24.47 11.89 -8.34
C PRO A 347 23.82 13.22 -7.95
N ASP A 348 22.68 13.55 -8.54
CA ASP A 348 21.87 14.74 -8.24
C ASP A 348 20.95 14.57 -7.01
N GLY A 349 21.00 13.43 -6.34
CA GLY A 349 20.16 13.10 -5.19
C GLY A 349 18.74 12.66 -5.53
N THR A 350 18.40 12.52 -6.81
CA THR A 350 17.10 12.00 -7.24
C THR A 350 17.05 10.49 -7.06
N ILE A 351 15.93 10.00 -6.51
CA ILE A 351 15.64 8.57 -6.47
C ILE A 351 15.06 8.22 -7.84
N PRO A 352 15.70 7.35 -8.64
CA PRO A 352 15.12 6.96 -9.92
C PRO A 352 13.73 6.36 -9.70
N PRO A 353 12.80 6.56 -10.65
CA PRO A 353 11.46 6.01 -10.56
C PRO A 353 11.55 4.52 -10.25
N LYS A 354 10.80 4.09 -9.24
CA LYS A 354 10.85 2.69 -8.80
C LYS A 354 10.44 1.81 -9.99
N PRO A 355 11.26 0.83 -10.42
CA PRO A 355 10.84 -0.09 -11.46
C PRO A 355 9.56 -0.77 -10.99
N TRP A 356 8.62 -0.97 -11.92
CA TRP A 356 7.36 -1.63 -11.61
C TRP A 356 7.65 -2.97 -10.94
N PRO A 357 7.03 -3.25 -9.79
CA PRO A 357 7.27 -4.52 -9.11
C PRO A 357 6.90 -5.65 -10.06
N LYS A 358 7.71 -6.72 -10.11
CA LYS A 358 7.44 -7.89 -10.94
C LYS A 358 6.21 -8.67 -10.48
N TYR A 359 5.99 -8.71 -9.17
CA TYR A 359 4.89 -9.43 -8.52
C TYR A 359 3.96 -8.47 -7.77
N SER A 360 2.67 -8.82 -7.69
CA SER A 360 1.67 -8.13 -6.89
C SER A 360 1.93 -8.40 -5.39
N ALA A 361 1.17 -7.71 -4.53
CA ALA A 361 1.22 -8.00 -3.10
C ALA A 361 0.78 -9.43 -2.76
N GLU A 362 -0.07 -10.01 -3.61
CA GLU A 362 -0.59 -11.38 -3.53
C GLU A 362 0.35 -12.41 -4.21
N GLY A 363 1.49 -11.97 -4.75
CA GLY A 363 2.47 -12.83 -5.41
C GLY A 363 2.19 -13.12 -6.89
N ALA A 364 1.13 -12.57 -7.48
CA ALA A 364 0.84 -12.77 -8.90
C ALA A 364 1.79 -11.96 -9.79
N LEU A 365 2.22 -12.48 -10.93
CA LEU A 365 3.01 -11.74 -11.91
C LEU A 365 2.19 -10.56 -12.44
N VAL A 366 2.70 -9.33 -12.23
CA VAL A 366 2.01 -8.10 -12.71
C VAL A 366 2.61 -7.55 -13.99
N TRP A 367 3.74 -8.08 -14.46
CA TRP A 367 4.25 -7.76 -15.79
C TRP A 367 3.32 -8.32 -16.86
N HIS A 368 3.26 -7.64 -17.99
CA HIS A 368 2.39 -8.08 -19.09
C HIS A 368 3.03 -9.28 -19.77
N VAL A 369 2.36 -10.43 -19.75
CA VAL A 369 2.80 -11.64 -20.44
C VAL A 369 2.46 -11.55 -21.91
N ILE A 370 3.48 -11.53 -22.76
CA ILE A 370 3.36 -11.50 -24.23
C ILE A 370 3.18 -12.93 -24.76
N GLY A 371 3.90 -13.88 -24.16
CA GLY A 371 3.90 -15.26 -24.63
C GLY A 371 4.67 -16.19 -23.71
N ILE A 372 4.53 -17.48 -23.98
CA ILE A 372 5.22 -18.56 -23.29
C ILE A 372 5.91 -19.40 -24.35
N SER A 373 7.21 -19.64 -24.16
CA SER A 373 8.05 -20.33 -25.14
C SER A 373 8.49 -21.72 -24.73
N ASP A 374 8.49 -22.02 -23.44
CA ASP A 374 8.94 -23.31 -22.92
C ASP A 374 8.28 -23.64 -21.57
N SER A 375 8.31 -24.92 -21.17
CA SER A 375 7.88 -25.40 -19.86
C SER A 375 8.79 -26.49 -19.32
N ARG A 376 9.02 -26.45 -18.00
CA ARG A 376 9.77 -27.48 -17.29
C ARG A 376 9.06 -27.89 -16.00
N GLU A 377 9.16 -29.18 -15.68
CA GLU A 377 8.76 -29.68 -14.38
C GLU A 377 9.77 -29.24 -13.32
N THR A 378 9.25 -28.87 -12.15
CA THR A 378 10.05 -28.51 -10.98
C THR A 378 9.56 -29.29 -9.77
N MET A 379 10.38 -29.39 -8.74
CA MET A 379 9.92 -29.80 -7.42
C MET A 379 9.94 -28.58 -6.51
N THR A 380 8.81 -28.32 -5.85
CA THR A 380 8.77 -27.33 -4.78
C THR A 380 9.56 -27.84 -3.58
N ASP A 381 9.95 -26.94 -2.68
CA ASP A 381 10.64 -27.29 -1.43
C ASP A 381 9.83 -28.28 -0.57
N ASP A 382 8.51 -28.31 -0.75
CA ASP A 382 7.59 -29.25 -0.08
C ASP A 382 7.52 -30.63 -0.76
N GLY A 383 8.34 -30.87 -1.79
CA GLY A 383 8.37 -32.11 -2.58
C GLY A 383 7.17 -32.28 -3.51
N LEU A 384 6.37 -31.22 -3.74
CA LEU A 384 5.26 -31.27 -4.68
C LEU A 384 5.78 -31.00 -6.10
N SER A 385 5.26 -31.75 -7.07
CA SER A 385 5.54 -31.49 -8.48
C SER A 385 4.91 -30.16 -8.90
N GLY A 386 5.77 -29.23 -9.32
CA GLY A 386 5.44 -27.92 -9.87
C GLY A 386 5.75 -27.83 -11.36
N VAL A 387 5.43 -26.67 -11.95
CA VAL A 387 5.74 -26.35 -13.35
C VAL A 387 6.18 -24.91 -13.43
N GLU A 388 7.29 -24.68 -14.12
CA GLU A 388 7.72 -23.35 -14.51
C GLU A 388 7.58 -23.15 -16.02
N PHE A 389 7.30 -21.93 -16.42
CA PHE A 389 7.17 -21.50 -17.81
C PHE A 389 8.21 -20.46 -18.15
N LEU A 390 8.77 -20.52 -19.36
CA LEU A 390 9.64 -19.48 -19.89
C LEU A 390 8.79 -18.38 -20.52
N VAL A 391 8.56 -17.32 -19.76
CA VAL A 391 7.62 -16.23 -20.05
C VAL A 391 8.32 -15.06 -20.71
N HIS A 392 7.79 -14.61 -21.83
CA HIS A 392 8.13 -13.34 -22.50
C HIS A 392 7.23 -12.25 -21.94
N HIS A 393 7.81 -11.16 -21.46
CA HIS A 393 7.05 -10.14 -20.73
C HIS A 393 7.52 -8.69 -20.96
N HIS A 394 6.61 -7.73 -20.76
CA HIS A 394 6.94 -6.30 -20.61
C HIS A 394 6.83 -5.88 -19.14
N SER A 395 7.84 -5.15 -18.64
CA SER A 395 7.85 -4.64 -17.27
C SER A 395 6.89 -3.48 -17.02
N ASN A 396 6.29 -2.89 -18.07
CA ASN A 396 5.34 -1.79 -17.96
C ASN A 396 3.90 -2.28 -18.19
N LYS A 397 2.98 -1.90 -17.29
CA LYS A 397 1.59 -2.36 -17.30
C LYS A 397 0.62 -1.38 -17.96
N ASN A 398 1.08 -0.20 -18.37
CA ASN A 398 0.24 0.79 -19.04
C ASN A 398 0.05 0.44 -20.52
N HIS A 399 -0.66 -0.67 -20.79
CA HIS A 399 -1.17 -1.00 -22.12
C HIS A 399 -1.99 0.14 -22.74
N TYR A 400 -2.63 0.97 -21.90
CA TYR A 400 -3.40 2.14 -22.35
C TYR A 400 -2.55 3.37 -22.70
N SER A 401 -1.24 3.38 -22.41
CA SER A 401 -0.36 4.51 -22.77
C SER A 401 0.69 4.17 -23.83
N ILE A 402 0.57 3.02 -24.51
CA ILE A 402 1.47 2.63 -25.62
C ILE A 402 1.55 3.75 -26.68
N ASN A 403 0.47 4.51 -26.86
CA ASN A 403 0.43 5.61 -27.83
C ASN A 403 0.99 6.95 -27.32
N GLN A 404 1.37 7.08 -26.04
CA GLN A 404 1.76 8.37 -25.46
C GLN A 404 3.23 8.50 -25.05
N TYR A 405 3.97 7.40 -24.88
CA TYR A 405 5.40 7.47 -24.55
C TYR A 405 6.19 6.30 -25.18
N PRO A 406 6.97 6.54 -26.25
CA PRO A 406 7.77 5.51 -26.93
C PRO A 406 9.06 5.12 -26.16
N HIS A 407 9.09 5.25 -24.84
CA HIS A 407 10.29 4.98 -24.05
C HIS A 407 10.41 3.51 -23.69
N THR A 408 11.21 2.81 -24.49
CA THR A 408 12.03 1.62 -24.13
C THR A 408 11.32 0.63 -23.21
N GLU A 409 10.30 -0.06 -23.71
CA GLU A 409 9.85 -1.29 -23.08
C GLU A 409 10.99 -2.30 -23.20
N SER A 410 11.60 -2.67 -22.07
CA SER A 410 12.54 -3.78 -22.06
C SER A 410 11.73 -5.06 -22.13
N GLU A 411 11.57 -5.61 -23.33
CA GLU A 411 11.24 -7.02 -23.50
C GLU A 411 12.20 -7.85 -22.65
N GLY A 412 11.64 -8.74 -21.84
CA GLY A 412 12.40 -9.61 -20.98
C GLY A 412 11.86 -11.03 -21.03
N VAL A 413 12.73 -11.97 -20.71
CA VAL A 413 12.41 -13.39 -20.64
C VAL A 413 12.79 -13.89 -19.24
N SER A 414 11.86 -14.59 -18.58
CA SER A 414 12.15 -15.22 -17.28
C SER A 414 11.35 -16.49 -17.06
N TRP A 415 11.92 -17.39 -16.26
CA TRP A 415 11.21 -18.56 -15.75
C TRP A 415 10.27 -18.13 -14.63
N GLU A 416 8.99 -18.48 -14.77
CA GLU A 416 7.95 -18.18 -13.78
C GLU A 416 7.21 -19.44 -13.36
N ASP A 417 6.95 -19.56 -12.07
CA ASP A 417 6.11 -20.62 -11.53
C ASP A 417 4.66 -20.48 -11.99
N ALA A 418 4.00 -21.59 -12.31
CA ALA A 418 2.58 -21.61 -12.67
C ALA A 418 1.67 -20.90 -11.64
N ALA A 419 2.06 -20.89 -10.36
CA ALA A 419 1.35 -20.23 -9.26
C ALA A 419 1.26 -18.71 -9.43
N VAL A 420 2.29 -18.08 -10.00
CA VAL A 420 2.32 -16.63 -10.17
C VAL A 420 1.56 -16.19 -11.44
N LEU A 421 1.29 -17.11 -12.36
CA LEU A 421 0.59 -16.88 -13.64
C LEU A 421 -0.93 -17.01 -13.52
N SER A 422 -1.53 -16.26 -12.58
CA SER A 422 -2.95 -16.36 -12.24
C SER A 422 -3.88 -15.40 -12.99
N SER A 423 -3.33 -14.52 -13.83
CA SER A 423 -4.12 -13.57 -14.60
C SER A 423 -4.84 -14.26 -15.79
N PRO A 424 -6.03 -13.79 -16.20
CA PRO A 424 -6.75 -14.39 -17.33
C PRO A 424 -5.91 -14.50 -18.61
N SER A 425 -5.11 -13.47 -18.93
CA SER A 425 -4.23 -13.49 -20.11
C SER A 425 -3.10 -14.52 -19.99
N SER A 426 -2.51 -14.66 -18.80
CA SER A 426 -1.50 -15.69 -18.57
C SER A 426 -2.06 -17.11 -18.72
N LEU A 427 -3.29 -17.35 -18.25
CA LEU A 427 -3.96 -18.65 -18.40
C LEU A 427 -4.27 -18.99 -19.85
N GLU A 428 -4.72 -18.00 -20.64
CA GLU A 428 -4.91 -18.14 -22.08
C GLU A 428 -3.58 -18.45 -22.78
N GLY A 429 -2.50 -17.74 -22.42
CA GLY A 429 -1.17 -18.01 -22.94
C GLY A 429 -0.65 -19.42 -22.62
N ILE A 430 -0.94 -19.96 -21.44
CA ILE A 430 -0.59 -21.35 -21.07
C ILE A 430 -1.38 -22.35 -21.92
N ILE A 431 -2.67 -22.13 -22.12
CA ILE A 431 -3.51 -22.99 -22.98
C ILE A 431 -2.96 -22.99 -24.40
N GLU A 432 -2.68 -21.81 -24.95
CA GLU A 432 -2.15 -21.65 -26.29
C GLU A 432 -0.78 -22.33 -26.45
N PHE A 433 0.11 -22.14 -25.47
CA PHE A 433 1.42 -22.79 -25.42
C PHE A 433 1.29 -24.31 -25.51
N TYR A 434 0.46 -24.95 -24.68
CA TYR A 434 0.30 -26.40 -24.73
C TYR A 434 -0.49 -26.90 -25.95
N GLY A 435 -1.38 -26.06 -26.51
CA GLY A 435 -2.05 -26.36 -27.77
C GLY A 435 -1.06 -26.47 -28.93
N ARG A 436 -0.04 -25.60 -28.97
CA ARG A 436 1.04 -25.63 -29.97
C ARG A 436 2.14 -26.63 -29.64
N ASN A 437 2.41 -26.84 -28.35
CA ASN A 437 3.48 -27.70 -27.84
C ASN A 437 2.90 -28.87 -27.04
N SER A 438 2.14 -29.75 -27.71
CA SER A 438 1.42 -30.85 -27.05
C SER A 438 2.35 -31.84 -26.34
N MET A 439 3.65 -31.85 -26.64
CA MET A 439 4.65 -32.73 -26.01
C MET A 439 5.42 -32.04 -24.87
N ALA A 440 5.17 -30.76 -24.57
CA ALA A 440 5.86 -30.04 -23.50
C ALA A 440 5.54 -30.62 -22.10
N SER A 441 6.51 -30.59 -21.18
CA SER A 441 6.40 -31.23 -19.86
C SER A 441 5.47 -30.46 -18.89
N GLY A 442 5.01 -31.12 -17.82
CA GLY A 442 4.32 -30.46 -16.70
C GLY A 442 2.79 -30.36 -16.74
N LYS A 443 2.10 -30.82 -17.79
CA LYS A 443 0.63 -30.69 -17.92
C LYS A 443 -0.13 -31.32 -16.74
N GLU A 444 0.27 -32.52 -16.32
CA GLU A 444 -0.33 -33.24 -15.20
C GLU A 444 -0.11 -32.52 -13.87
N ALA A 445 1.13 -32.07 -13.60
CA ALA A 445 1.49 -31.31 -12.41
C ALA A 445 0.69 -29.99 -12.33
N LEU A 446 0.56 -29.29 -13.47
CA LEU A 446 -0.25 -28.08 -13.57
C LEU A 446 -1.72 -28.33 -13.23
N VAL A 447 -2.33 -29.39 -13.77
CA VAL A 447 -3.73 -29.74 -13.44
C VAL A 447 -3.88 -30.09 -11.97
N ALA A 448 -2.93 -30.82 -11.38
CA ALA A 448 -2.94 -31.17 -9.97
C ALA A 448 -2.85 -29.91 -9.09
N PHE A 449 -1.89 -29.03 -9.36
CA PHE A 449 -1.69 -27.76 -8.68
C PHE A 449 -2.96 -26.90 -8.72
N TRP A 450 -3.52 -26.68 -9.91
CA TRP A 450 -4.68 -25.80 -10.07
C TRP A 450 -5.93 -26.35 -9.40
N LYS A 451 -6.12 -27.67 -9.29
CA LYS A 451 -7.24 -28.21 -8.51
C LYS A 451 -7.20 -27.78 -7.04
N LEU A 452 -6.00 -27.72 -6.45
CA LEU A 452 -5.81 -27.40 -5.03
C LEU A 452 -5.96 -25.90 -4.73
N GLN A 453 -5.81 -25.02 -5.72
CA GLN A 453 -5.91 -23.57 -5.51
C GLN A 453 -7.32 -23.13 -5.05
N PRO A 454 -7.46 -22.23 -4.07
CA PRO A 454 -8.76 -21.71 -3.64
C PRO A 454 -9.52 -21.00 -4.76
N THR A 455 -10.83 -21.17 -4.82
CA THR A 455 -11.70 -20.54 -5.84
C THR A 455 -11.80 -19.02 -5.72
N GLU A 456 -11.29 -18.41 -4.66
CA GLU A 456 -11.35 -16.96 -4.44
C GLU A 456 -10.37 -16.18 -5.32
N VAL A 457 -9.30 -16.83 -5.82
CA VAL A 457 -8.24 -16.18 -6.60
C VAL A 457 -8.65 -15.99 -8.07
N ILE A 458 -9.45 -16.92 -8.62
CA ILE A 458 -9.90 -16.91 -10.01
C ILE A 458 -11.37 -17.28 -10.05
N LYS A 459 -12.16 -16.56 -10.86
CA LYS A 459 -13.58 -16.88 -11.11
C LYS A 459 -13.73 -18.38 -11.38
N LYS A 460 -14.54 -19.06 -10.56
CA LYS A 460 -14.78 -20.52 -10.60
C LYS A 460 -14.97 -21.08 -12.02
N ALA A 461 -15.69 -20.36 -12.87
CA ALA A 461 -15.93 -20.75 -14.26
C ALA A 461 -14.66 -20.72 -15.14
N ALA A 462 -13.82 -19.68 -15.01
CA ALA A 462 -12.56 -19.56 -15.75
C ALA A 462 -11.58 -20.67 -15.35
N LYS A 463 -11.47 -20.95 -14.04
CA LYS A 463 -10.68 -22.07 -13.52
C LYS A 463 -11.14 -23.41 -14.08
N ALA A 464 -12.46 -23.67 -14.09
CA ALA A 464 -13.02 -24.92 -14.61
C ALA A 464 -12.74 -25.09 -16.11
N ARG A 465 -12.91 -24.01 -16.90
CA ARG A 465 -12.60 -23.99 -18.34
C ARG A 465 -11.12 -24.28 -18.60
N PHE A 466 -10.22 -23.61 -17.87
CA PHE A 466 -8.78 -23.82 -17.98
C PHE A 466 -8.39 -25.28 -17.74
N ILE A 467 -8.85 -25.87 -16.62
CA ILE A 467 -8.58 -27.27 -16.28
C ILE A 467 -9.13 -28.23 -17.35
N ALA A 468 -10.31 -27.94 -17.91
CA ALA A 468 -10.90 -28.77 -18.96
C ALA A 468 -10.05 -28.75 -20.24
N GLU A 469 -9.52 -27.60 -20.63
CA GLU A 469 -8.73 -27.46 -21.84
C GLU A 469 -7.36 -28.16 -21.73
N ILE A 470 -6.65 -28.01 -20.60
CA ILE A 470 -5.39 -28.72 -20.38
C ILE A 470 -5.59 -30.24 -20.39
N ARG A 471 -6.71 -30.73 -19.82
CA ARG A 471 -7.06 -32.16 -19.88
C ARG A 471 -7.32 -32.64 -21.31
N ARG A 472 -7.90 -31.80 -22.17
CA ARG A 472 -8.08 -32.10 -23.59
C ARG A 472 -6.74 -32.31 -24.28
N VAL A 473 -5.76 -31.45 -24.01
CA VAL A 473 -4.39 -31.58 -24.52
C VAL A 473 -3.73 -32.88 -24.03
N ILE A 474 -3.81 -33.19 -22.73
CA ILE A 474 -3.28 -34.45 -22.17
C ILE A 474 -3.90 -35.67 -22.84
N LYS A 475 -5.22 -35.66 -23.08
CA LYS A 475 -5.92 -36.78 -23.75
C LYS A 475 -5.42 -36.94 -25.20
N PHE A 476 -5.24 -35.84 -25.91
CA PHE A 476 -4.70 -35.84 -27.27
C PHE A 476 -3.28 -36.40 -27.30
N GLU A 477 -2.38 -35.93 -26.44
CA GLU A 477 -1.00 -36.44 -26.32
C GLU A 477 -0.96 -37.95 -26.09
N LYS A 478 -1.78 -38.45 -25.15
CA LYS A 478 -1.88 -39.90 -24.90
C LYS A 478 -2.35 -40.68 -26.12
N SER A 479 -3.25 -40.13 -26.92
CA SER A 479 -3.71 -40.77 -28.16
C SER A 479 -2.63 -40.82 -29.23
N VAL A 480 -1.82 -39.76 -29.36
CA VAL A 480 -0.68 -39.71 -30.29
C VAL A 480 0.39 -40.73 -29.89
N LYS A 481 0.82 -40.74 -28.62
CA LYS A 481 1.77 -41.73 -28.10
C LYS A 481 1.30 -43.17 -28.27
N ALA A 482 0.00 -43.42 -28.09
CA ALA A 482 -0.58 -44.74 -28.31
C ALA A 482 -0.58 -45.14 -29.80
N ALA A 483 -0.84 -44.21 -30.71
CA ALA A 483 -0.75 -44.44 -32.15
C ALA A 483 0.69 -44.72 -32.59
N GLU A 484 1.65 -43.91 -32.14
CA GLU A 484 3.09 -44.11 -32.41
C GLU A 484 3.56 -45.48 -31.92
N LYS A 485 3.16 -45.88 -30.70
CA LYS A 485 3.48 -47.21 -30.16
C LYS A 485 2.94 -48.33 -31.05
N ARG A 486 1.68 -48.22 -31.50
CA ARG A 486 1.07 -49.20 -32.42
C ARG A 486 1.79 -49.23 -33.77
N SER A 487 2.18 -48.09 -34.33
CA SER A 487 2.95 -48.02 -35.58
C SER A 487 4.33 -48.67 -35.43
N MET A 488 5.01 -48.47 -34.30
CA MET A 488 6.29 -49.14 -34.02
C MET A 488 6.14 -50.65 -33.81
N GLU A 489 5.05 -51.12 -33.20
CA GLU A 489 4.75 -52.54 -33.08
C GLU A 489 4.47 -53.17 -34.44
N ILE A 490 3.68 -52.52 -35.30
CA ILE A 490 3.42 -52.98 -36.67
C ILE A 490 4.70 -53.04 -37.50
N ALA A 491 5.59 -52.04 -37.38
CA ALA A 491 6.85 -52.01 -38.14
C ALA A 491 7.88 -53.07 -37.69
N ARG A 492 7.67 -53.74 -36.55
CA ARG A 492 8.52 -54.83 -36.06
C ARG A 492 8.09 -56.21 -36.56
N PHE A 493 6.82 -56.35 -36.97
CA PHE A 493 6.30 -57.55 -37.62
C PHE A 493 6.54 -57.47 -39.12
#